data_AF-A0A7C5NFH0-F1
#
_entry.id   AF-A0A7C5NFH0-F1
#
_cell.length_a   1.000
_cell.length_b   1.000
_cell.length_c   1.000
_cell.angle_alpha   90.00
_cell.angle_beta   90.00
_cell.angle_gamma   90.00
#
_symmetry.space_group_name_H-M   'P 1'
#
loop_
_entity.id
_entity.type
_entity.pdbx_description
1 polymer ?
#
loop_
_entity_poly.entity_id
_entity_poly.type
_entity_poly.pdbx_seq_one_letter_code
_entity_poly.pdbx_strand_id
1 'polypeptide(L)' 'MYICICKAVTDSDIRGAVEEGTTSMRGLRDRLGCSGQCGKCARQVRQLRDQALSETGCGRG' A
#
# COMPACT_ATOMS: atom_id res chain seq x y z
N MET A 1 -6.08 -1.07 10.21
CA MET A 1 -6.97 0.07 9.87
C MET A 1 -7.37 -0.01 8.40
N TYR A 2 -8.63 0.27 8.05
CA TYR A 2 -9.04 0.37 6.64
C TYR A 2 -8.51 1.66 6.00
N ILE A 3 -7.82 1.50 4.88
CA ILE A 3 -7.26 2.59 4.08
C ILE A 3 -8.12 2.85 2.85
N CYS A 4 -8.62 1.80 2.20
CA CYS A 4 -9.55 1.91 1.08
C CYS A 4 -10.89 1.25 1.42
N ILE A 5 -11.91 2.06 1.69
CA ILE A 5 -13.26 1.56 1.99
C ILE A 5 -13.88 0.89 0.76
N CYS A 6 -13.68 1.48 -0.43
CA CYS A 6 -14.16 0.97 -1.72
C CYS A 6 -13.77 -0.49 -2.03
N LYS A 7 -12.59 -0.91 -1.55
CA LYS A 7 -12.00 -2.22 -1.86
C LYS A 7 -11.67 -3.02 -0.60
N ALA A 8 -12.14 -2.56 0.56
CA ALA A 8 -11.84 -3.14 1.86
C ALA A 8 -10.32 -3.41 2.09
N VAL A 9 -9.46 -2.49 1.66
CA VAL A 9 -8.00 -2.62 1.81
C VAL A 9 -7.55 -2.01 3.12
N THR A 10 -6.75 -2.76 3.88
CA THR A 10 -6.20 -2.38 5.18
C THR A 10 -4.74 -1.91 5.07
N ASP A 11 -4.20 -1.37 6.16
CA ASP A 11 -2.78 -1.02 6.24
C ASP A 11 -1.88 -2.27 6.14
N SER A 12 -2.31 -3.39 6.72
CA SER A 12 -1.58 -4.66 6.69
C SER A 12 -1.49 -5.21 5.27
N ASP A 13 -2.55 -5.08 4.46
CA ASP A 13 -2.54 -5.49 3.06
C ASP A 13 -1.52 -4.67 2.24
N ILE A 14 -1.41 -3.37 2.51
CA ILE A 14 -0.45 -2.49 1.82
C ILE A 14 0.97 -2.83 2.24
N ARG A 15 1.22 -3.01 3.54
CA ARG A 15 2.53 -3.38 4.08
C ARG A 15 3.00 -4.74 3.56
N GLY A 16 2.15 -5.76 3.65
CA GLY A 16 2.44 -7.08 3.11
C GLY A 16 2.74 -7.01 1.60
N ALA A 17 1.97 -6.21 0.85
CA ALA A 17 2.24 -6.05 -0.56
C ALA A 17 3.62 -5.44 -0.85
N VAL A 18 4.06 -4.48 -0.04
CA VAL A 18 5.39 -3.86 -0.13
C VAL A 18 6.49 -4.85 0.26
N GLU A 19 6.30 -5.61 1.34
CA GLU A 19 7.24 -6.65 1.80
C GLU A 19 7.47 -7.74 0.72
N GLU A 20 6.42 -8.08 -0.01
CA GLU A 20 6.47 -9.00 -1.15
C GLU A 20 7.06 -8.36 -2.43
N GLY A 21 7.50 -7.09 -2.37
CA GLY A 21 8.22 -6.40 -3.43
C GLY A 21 7.41 -5.37 -4.23
N THR A 22 6.17 -5.06 -3.83
CA THR A 22 5.35 -4.06 -4.54
C THR A 22 5.80 -2.64 -4.16
N THR A 23 6.59 -2.00 -5.02
CA THR A 23 7.17 -0.66 -4.73
C THR A 23 6.43 0.52 -5.38
N SER A 24 5.44 0.27 -6.23
CA SER A 24 4.76 1.30 -7.02
C SER A 24 3.27 1.41 -6.70
N MET A 25 2.71 2.63 -6.81
CA MET A 25 1.25 2.84 -6.69
C MET A 25 0.45 2.07 -7.73
N ARG A 26 1.03 1.85 -8.91
CA ARG A 26 0.40 1.03 -9.96
C ARG A 26 0.34 -0.43 -9.52
N GLY A 27 1.45 -0.98 -9.01
CA GLY A 27 1.47 -2.34 -8.46
C GLY A 27 0.47 -2.53 -7.32
N LEU A 28 0.38 -1.57 -6.38
CA LEU A 28 -0.61 -1.64 -5.30
C LEU A 28 -2.06 -1.57 -5.80
N ARG A 29 -2.32 -0.81 -6.86
CA ARG A 29 -3.64 -0.78 -7.51
C ARG A 29 -3.95 -2.10 -8.20
N ASP A 30 -3.01 -2.63 -8.97
CA ASP A 30 -3.21 -3.86 -9.74
C ASP A 30 -3.40 -5.06 -8.79
N ARG A 31 -2.71 -5.05 -7.65
CA ARG A 31 -2.76 -6.13 -6.66
C ARG A 31 -3.91 -6.04 -5.66
N LEU A 32 -4.16 -4.84 -5.11
CA LEU A 32 -5.15 -4.64 -4.03
C LEU A 32 -6.43 -3.93 -4.52
N GLY A 33 -6.46 -3.45 -5.77
CA GLY A 33 -7.56 -2.63 -6.30
C GLY A 33 -7.65 -1.22 -5.71
N CYS A 34 -6.81 -0.89 -4.72
CA CYS A 34 -6.87 0.39 -4.01
C CYS A 34 -6.66 1.56 -4.97
N SER A 35 -7.29 2.70 -4.67
CA SER A 35 -7.33 3.89 -5.53
C SER A 35 -8.02 3.67 -6.90
N GLY A 36 -8.55 2.47 -7.17
CA GLY A 36 -9.28 2.04 -8.38
C GLY A 36 -10.62 2.71 -8.63
N GLN A 37 -11.32 3.09 -7.56
CA GLN A 37 -12.70 3.58 -7.63
C GLN A 37 -12.77 5.10 -7.39
N CYS A 38 -12.97 5.54 -6.14
CA CYS A 38 -13.15 6.96 -5.82
C CYS A 38 -11.83 7.74 -5.66
N GLY A 39 -10.69 7.05 -5.61
CA GLY A 39 -9.35 7.66 -5.47
C GLY A 39 -9.04 8.31 -4.11
N LYS A 40 -10.00 8.45 -3.18
CA LYS A 40 -9.83 9.17 -1.91
C LYS A 40 -8.70 8.64 -1.03
N CYS A 41 -8.43 7.33 -1.08
CA CYS A 41 -7.36 6.70 -0.32
C CYS A 41 -5.95 6.94 -0.88
N ALA A 42 -5.81 7.48 -2.10
CA ALA A 42 -4.54 7.47 -2.84
C ALA A 42 -3.38 8.14 -2.11
N ARG A 43 -3.64 9.26 -1.42
CA ARG A 43 -2.61 9.95 -0.61
C ARG A 43 -2.13 9.07 0.55
N GLN A 44 -3.06 8.44 1.25
CA GLN A 44 -2.78 7.64 2.43
C GLN A 44 -2.09 6.31 2.07
N VAL A 45 -2.52 5.67 0.98
CA VAL A 45 -1.85 4.49 0.41
C VAL A 45 -0.39 4.82 0.05
N ARG A 46 -0.15 5.97 -0.58
CA ARG A 46 1.19 6.41 -0.95
C ARG A 46 2.09 6.59 0.27
N GLN A 47 1.60 7.27 1.31
CA GLN A 47 2.35 7.48 2.54
C GLN A 47 2.71 6.17 3.23
N LEU A 48 1.74 5.24 3.36
CA LEU A 48 2.00 3.93 3.97
C LEU A 48 2.99 3.10 3.17
N ARG A 49 2.91 3.14 1.84
CA ARG A 49 3.89 2.49 0.97
C ARG A 49 5.29 3.06 1.19
N ASP A 50 5.44 4.39 1.22
CA ASP A 50 6.75 5.04 1.37
C ASP A 50 7.36 4.74 2.74
N GLN A 51 6.51 4.70 3.78
CA GLN A 51 6.91 4.25 5.11
C GLN A 51 7.38 2.78 5.09
N ALA A 52 6.56 1.87 4.54
CA ALA A 52 6.88 0.44 4.49
C ALA A 52 8.16 0.15 3.67
N LEU A 53 8.40 0.90 2.58
CA LEU A 53 9.64 0.79 1.80
C LEU A 53 10.87 1.21 2.61
N SER A 54 10.73 2.24 3.43
CA SER A 54 11.79 2.72 4.33
C SER A 54 12.08 1.70 5.45
N GLU A 55 11.05 1.04 5.96
CA GLU A 55 11.14 -0.03 6.97
C GLU A 55 11.79 -1.31 6.38
N THR A 56 11.40 -1.71 5.17
CA THR A 56 11.93 -2.89 4.47
C THR A 56 13.41 -2.73 4.07
N GLY A 57 13.84 -1.48 3.80
CA GLY A 57 15.23 -1.17 3.43
C GLY A 57 16.23 -1.16 4.60
N CYS A 58 15.76 -0.99 5.83
CA CYS A 58 16.62 -0.78 7.01
C CYS A 58 16.79 -2.03 7.90
N GLY A 59 15.97 -3.08 7.70
CA GLY A 59 15.90 -4.23 8.61
C GLY A 59 16.60 -5.52 8.16
N ARG A 60 17.40 -5.50 7.09
CA ARG A 60 18.19 -6.68 6.69
C ARG A 60 19.59 -6.63 7.27
N GLY A 61 19.67 -6.78 8.60
CA GLY A 61 20.88 -7.17 9.32
C GLY A 61 20.91 -8.67 9.52
#